data_AF-A0A955HP77-F1
#
_entry.id   AF-A0A955HP77-F1
#
_cell.length_a   1.000
_cell.length_b   1.000
_cell.length_c   1.000
_cell.angle_alpha   90.00
_cell.angle_beta   90.00
_cell.angle_gamma   90.00
#
_symmetry.space_group_name_H-M   'P 1'
#
loop_
_entity.id
_entity.type
_entity.pdbx_description
1 polymer ?
#
loop_
_entity_poly.entity_id
_entity_poly.type
_entity_poly.pdbx_seq_one_letter_code
_entity_poly.pdbx_strand_id
1 'polypeptide(L)'
;MFDCMTQAELEAHLEISRYGTFELTDAIRPAPNLTPTEGYRHDTYLDTESGNAIPVLLAAASREKLFGLFLDLTEQMSDTVAVRLHSSHYPVALCNADNSYRESMDRTVLQSTILDFEDLLLNDGSMGMSVLHDSLCEEIQFDEHKLLIIFSNRQRLFEDVLKQHHIPCNQDIQLVIDAKHIHSSTDAFAEQFAQLLTRLGLDGFDSDSDNLHEDSIA
;
A
#
# COMPACT_ATOMS: atom_id res chain seq x y z
N MET A 1 -24.19 -9.33 -7.38
CA MET A 1 -24.65 -8.13 -6.63
C MET A 1 -24.32 -6.87 -7.39
N PHE A 2 -23.11 -6.72 -7.96
CA PHE A 2 -22.96 -5.87 -9.17
C PHE A 2 -23.75 -6.46 -10.35
N ASP A 3 -23.84 -7.80 -10.41
CA ASP A 3 -24.50 -8.56 -11.49
C ASP A 3 -26.03 -8.34 -11.65
N CYS A 4 -26.68 -7.69 -10.69
CA CYS A 4 -28.11 -7.37 -10.77
C CYS A 4 -28.40 -5.90 -11.10
N MET A 5 -27.34 -5.09 -11.30
CA MET A 5 -27.46 -3.71 -11.74
C MET A 5 -27.47 -3.67 -13.27
N THR A 6 -28.25 -2.76 -13.84
CA THR A 6 -28.13 -2.41 -15.26
C THR A 6 -26.80 -1.69 -15.51
N GLN A 7 -26.35 -1.67 -16.76
CA GLN A 7 -25.11 -0.98 -17.13
C GLN A 7 -25.13 0.50 -16.73
N ALA A 8 -26.26 1.20 -16.93
CA ALA A 8 -26.40 2.60 -16.57
C ALA A 8 -26.35 2.84 -15.05
N GLU A 9 -26.91 1.93 -14.25
CA GLU A 9 -26.82 2.02 -12.78
C GLU A 9 -25.40 1.76 -12.29
N LEU A 10 -24.66 0.85 -12.94
CA LEU A 10 -23.25 0.60 -12.63
C LEU A 10 -22.39 1.82 -12.97
N GLU A 11 -22.54 2.38 -14.17
CA GLU A 11 -21.81 3.59 -14.59
C GLU A 11 -22.05 4.76 -13.62
N ALA A 12 -23.31 5.04 -13.29
CA ALA A 12 -23.66 6.08 -12.32
C ALA A 12 -23.06 5.82 -10.93
N HIS A 13 -22.97 4.56 -10.49
CA HIS A 13 -22.35 4.19 -9.22
C HIS A 13 -20.83 4.39 -9.24
N LEU A 14 -20.17 4.08 -10.35
CA LEU A 14 -18.71 4.26 -10.51
C LEU A 14 -18.29 5.73 -10.49
N GLU A 15 -19.19 6.66 -10.81
CA GLU A 15 -18.95 8.11 -10.71
C GLU A 15 -19.01 8.63 -9.25
N ILE A 16 -19.52 7.84 -8.30
CA ILE A 16 -19.64 8.25 -6.90
C ILE A 16 -18.30 8.06 -6.17
N SER A 17 -17.61 9.16 -5.92
CA SER A 17 -16.38 9.20 -5.10
C SER A 17 -16.61 9.67 -3.66
N ARG A 18 -17.69 10.42 -3.39
CA ARG A 18 -17.91 11.11 -2.10
C ARG A 18 -19.06 10.53 -1.29
N TYR A 19 -18.77 10.19 -0.04
CA TYR A 19 -19.69 9.61 0.94
C TYR A 19 -19.72 10.48 2.19
N GLY A 20 -20.62 11.46 2.21
CA GLY A 20 -20.66 12.46 3.28
C GLY A 20 -19.40 13.32 3.29
N THR A 21 -18.60 13.21 4.36
CA THR A 21 -17.30 13.90 4.49
C THR A 21 -16.12 13.06 4.01
N PHE A 22 -16.32 11.78 3.71
CA PHE A 22 -15.27 10.87 3.23
C PHE A 22 -15.24 10.87 1.71
N GLU A 23 -14.03 10.92 1.12
CA GLU A 23 -13.83 10.88 -0.32
C GLU A 23 -12.85 9.77 -0.71
N LEU A 24 -13.28 8.90 -1.62
CA LEU A 24 -12.46 7.84 -2.18
C LEU A 24 -11.44 8.40 -3.18
N THR A 25 -10.33 7.69 -3.33
CA THR A 25 -9.44 7.87 -4.48
C THR A 25 -10.08 7.29 -5.74
N ASP A 26 -9.45 7.48 -6.90
CA ASP A 26 -9.98 6.94 -8.17
C ASP A 26 -9.69 5.44 -8.36
N ALA A 27 -8.89 4.86 -7.47
CA ALA A 27 -8.44 3.49 -7.54
C ALA A 27 -9.55 2.46 -7.29
N ILE A 28 -10.53 2.76 -6.44
CA ILE A 28 -11.46 1.74 -5.93
C ILE A 28 -12.88 2.23 -5.82
N ARG A 29 -13.82 1.33 -6.15
CA ARG A 29 -15.26 1.53 -5.96
C ARG A 29 -15.86 0.38 -5.15
N PRO A 30 -16.43 0.65 -3.95
CA PRO A 30 -17.08 -0.37 -3.14
C PRO A 30 -18.42 -0.79 -3.76
N ALA A 31 -18.99 -1.89 -3.27
CA ALA A 31 -20.35 -2.26 -3.60
C ALA A 31 -21.36 -1.22 -3.07
N PRO A 32 -22.51 -1.01 -3.75
CA PRO A 32 -23.49 0.03 -3.39
C PRO A 32 -24.08 -0.05 -1.97
N ASN A 33 -24.00 -1.22 -1.33
CA ASN A 33 -24.51 -1.45 0.01
C ASN A 33 -23.51 -1.10 1.13
N LEU A 34 -22.27 -0.77 0.78
CA LEU A 34 -21.28 -0.26 1.72
C LEU A 34 -21.23 1.26 1.62
N THR A 35 -21.25 1.94 2.76
CA THR A 35 -20.98 3.39 2.86
C THR A 35 -19.62 3.56 3.52
N PRO A 36 -18.54 3.82 2.75
CA PRO A 36 -17.22 4.03 3.30
C PRO A 36 -17.18 5.23 4.24
N THR A 37 -16.38 5.12 5.29
CA THR A 37 -16.14 6.19 6.26
C THR A 37 -14.68 6.21 6.66
N GLU A 38 -14.24 7.35 7.19
CA GLU A 38 -12.92 7.50 7.80
C GLU A 38 -12.88 6.87 9.20
N GLY A 39 -11.76 6.22 9.53
CA GLY A 39 -11.53 5.66 10.85
C GLY A 39 -10.57 4.48 10.84
N TYR A 40 -10.25 3.98 12.02
CA TYR A 40 -9.41 2.80 12.18
C TYR A 40 -9.99 1.82 13.20
N ARG A 41 -9.69 0.52 13.03
CA ARG A 41 -9.99 -0.54 13.99
C ARG A 41 -8.75 -1.36 14.31
N HIS A 42 -8.81 -2.09 15.43
CA HIS A 42 -7.79 -3.06 15.78
C HIS A 42 -8.16 -4.41 15.18
N ASP A 43 -7.14 -5.15 14.76
CA ASP A 43 -7.26 -6.53 14.31
C ASP A 43 -6.04 -7.33 14.80
N THR A 44 -6.01 -8.62 14.52
CA THR A 44 -4.89 -9.51 14.84
C THR A 44 -4.61 -10.43 13.66
N TYR A 45 -3.41 -10.31 13.12
CA TYR A 45 -2.91 -11.22 12.10
C TYR A 45 -2.29 -12.44 12.78
N LEU A 46 -2.72 -13.63 12.37
CA LEU A 46 -2.13 -14.90 12.81
C LEU A 46 -1.19 -15.39 11.72
N ASP A 47 0.10 -15.38 12.00
CA ASP A 47 1.06 -16.05 11.14
C ASP A 47 0.86 -17.56 11.23
N THR A 48 0.46 -18.18 10.13
CA THR A 48 0.17 -19.61 10.04
C THR A 48 1.41 -20.49 10.16
N GLU A 49 2.61 -19.97 9.87
CA GLU A 49 3.85 -20.74 9.96
C GLU A 49 4.42 -20.74 11.37
N SER A 50 4.50 -19.56 12.01
CA SER A 50 5.06 -19.43 13.36
C SER A 50 4.02 -19.56 14.48
N GLY A 51 2.73 -19.42 14.16
CA GLY A 51 1.64 -19.36 15.14
C GLY A 51 1.59 -18.04 15.92
N ASN A 52 2.40 -17.05 15.54
CA ASN A 52 2.46 -15.76 16.23
C ASN A 52 1.28 -14.88 15.88
N ALA A 53 0.71 -14.23 16.90
CA ALA A 53 -0.32 -13.23 16.75
C ALA A 53 0.33 -11.84 16.71
N ILE A 54 0.19 -11.14 15.60
CA ILE A 54 0.71 -9.79 15.39
C ILE A 54 -0.47 -8.82 15.47
N PRO A 55 -0.46 -7.84 16.39
CA PRO A 55 -1.49 -6.80 16.43
C PRO A 55 -1.47 -5.95 15.16
N VAL A 56 -2.65 -5.68 14.61
CA VAL A 56 -2.83 -4.91 13.38
C VAL A 56 -3.73 -3.71 13.62
N LEU A 57 -3.40 -2.57 13.00
CA LEU A 57 -4.32 -1.45 12.83
C LEU A 57 -4.75 -1.41 11.37
N LEU A 58 -6.05 -1.41 11.12
CA LEU A 58 -6.62 -1.19 9.80
C LEU A 58 -7.22 0.21 9.77
N ALA A 59 -6.67 1.09 8.94
CA ALA A 59 -7.09 2.49 8.85
C ALA A 59 -7.55 2.86 7.43
N ALA A 60 -8.67 3.57 7.36
CA ALA A 60 -9.16 4.26 6.17
C ALA A 60 -9.11 5.76 6.41
N ALA A 61 -8.63 6.50 5.42
CA ALA A 61 -8.59 7.96 5.41
C ALA A 61 -9.06 8.49 4.06
N SER A 62 -9.65 9.68 4.07
CA SER A 62 -10.11 10.35 2.84
C SER A 62 -8.93 10.66 1.92
N ARG A 63 -9.14 10.71 0.60
CA ARG A 63 -8.07 10.83 -0.41
C ARG A 63 -7.05 11.94 -0.12
N GLU A 64 -7.53 13.07 0.40
CA GLU A 64 -6.74 14.26 0.70
C GLU A 64 -5.84 14.11 1.95
N LYS A 65 -6.11 13.11 2.79
CA LYS A 65 -5.31 12.79 3.98
C LYS A 65 -4.46 11.54 3.80
N LEU A 66 -4.92 10.61 2.97
CA LEU A 66 -4.39 9.24 2.92
C LEU A 66 -2.88 9.19 2.68
N PHE A 67 -2.38 9.93 1.69
CA PHE A 67 -0.95 9.94 1.37
C PHE A 67 -0.11 10.63 2.46
N GLY A 68 -0.53 11.80 2.94
CA GLY A 68 0.16 12.49 4.04
C GLY A 68 0.19 11.67 5.34
N LEU A 69 -0.92 11.02 5.69
CA LEU A 69 -0.99 10.11 6.83
C LEU A 69 -0.01 8.94 6.68
N PHE A 70 0.12 8.38 5.49
CA PHE A 70 1.08 7.32 5.23
C PHE A 70 2.53 7.79 5.46
N LEU A 71 2.90 8.96 4.94
CA LEU A 71 4.23 9.54 5.18
C LEU A 71 4.50 9.69 6.69
N ASP A 72 3.58 10.28 7.44
CA ASP A 72 3.74 10.50 8.88
C ASP A 72 3.79 9.19 9.69
N LEU A 73 3.08 8.14 9.26
CA LEU A 73 3.20 6.82 9.86
C LEU A 73 4.59 6.23 9.63
N THR A 74 5.17 6.39 8.44
CA THR A 74 6.53 5.90 8.15
C THR A 74 7.60 6.61 8.98
N GLU A 75 7.36 7.82 9.47
CA GLU A 75 8.27 8.51 10.39
C GLU A 75 8.44 7.78 11.74
N GLN A 76 7.51 6.91 12.12
CA GLN A 76 7.61 6.08 13.33
C GLN A 76 8.52 4.86 13.14
N MET A 77 8.94 4.57 11.89
CA MET A 77 9.90 3.51 11.58
C MET A 77 11.34 3.95 11.87
N SER A 78 12.31 3.06 11.67
CA SER A 78 13.74 3.40 11.72
C SER A 78 14.15 4.36 10.59
N ASP A 79 15.29 5.05 10.76
CA ASP A 79 15.85 5.94 9.72
C ASP A 79 16.24 5.17 8.45
N THR A 80 16.49 3.87 8.61
CA THR A 80 16.73 2.93 7.53
C THR A 80 15.60 1.89 7.53
N VAL A 81 15.00 1.65 6.38
CA VAL A 81 13.84 0.76 6.20
C VAL A 81 14.05 -0.17 5.02
N ALA A 82 13.34 -1.30 5.01
CA ALA A 82 13.15 -2.07 3.81
C ALA A 82 11.83 -1.69 3.14
N VAL A 83 11.77 -1.77 1.81
CA VAL A 83 10.60 -1.39 1.02
C VAL A 83 10.22 -2.54 0.12
N ARG A 84 8.92 -2.82 0.04
CA ARG A 84 8.35 -3.75 -0.92
C ARG A 84 7.30 -3.07 -1.77
N LEU A 85 7.36 -3.20 -3.09
CA LEU A 85 6.27 -2.82 -3.98
C LEU A 85 5.48 -4.05 -4.39
N HIS A 86 4.18 -3.88 -4.62
CA HIS A 86 3.35 -4.92 -5.22
C HIS A 86 2.47 -4.31 -6.30
N SER A 87 2.29 -5.04 -7.39
CA SER A 87 1.33 -4.67 -8.44
C SER A 87 0.67 -5.89 -9.04
N SER A 88 -0.65 -5.85 -9.22
CA SER A 88 -1.40 -6.90 -9.92
C SER A 88 -1.25 -6.86 -11.45
N HIS A 89 -0.67 -5.79 -12.02
CA HIS A 89 -0.35 -5.70 -13.45
C HIS A 89 0.84 -6.57 -13.87
N TYR A 90 1.76 -6.82 -12.93
CA TYR A 90 2.96 -7.58 -13.19
C TYR A 90 2.77 -9.00 -12.64
N PRO A 91 2.82 -10.04 -13.48
CA PRO A 91 2.88 -11.41 -13.01
C PRO A 91 4.02 -11.56 -12.01
N VAL A 92 3.82 -12.35 -10.95
CA VAL A 92 4.81 -12.70 -9.91
C VAL A 92 6.15 -13.20 -10.48
N ALA A 93 6.22 -13.57 -11.77
CA ALA A 93 7.44 -13.97 -12.46
C ALA A 93 8.30 -12.80 -13.03
N LEU A 94 7.73 -11.60 -13.19
CA LEU A 94 8.47 -10.37 -13.53
C LEU A 94 8.75 -9.54 -12.26
N CYS A 95 7.83 -9.59 -11.30
CA CYS A 95 8.07 -9.29 -9.90
C CYS A 95 8.54 -10.55 -9.16
N ASN A 96 9.66 -11.14 -9.57
CA ASN A 96 10.32 -12.12 -8.70
C ASN A 96 10.53 -11.46 -7.33
N ALA A 97 10.50 -12.25 -6.24
CA ALA A 97 10.57 -11.75 -4.86
C ALA A 97 11.72 -10.75 -4.61
N ASP A 98 12.78 -10.82 -5.42
CA ASP A 98 13.97 -9.96 -5.36
C ASP A 98 13.80 -8.60 -6.05
N ASN A 99 13.01 -8.48 -7.14
CA ASN A 99 12.86 -7.23 -7.93
C ASN A 99 11.74 -6.31 -7.43
N SER A 100 11.16 -6.64 -6.29
CA SER A 100 10.09 -5.85 -5.67
C SER A 100 10.43 -5.47 -4.24
N TYR A 101 11.61 -5.83 -3.76
CA TYR A 101 12.06 -5.66 -2.40
C TYR A 101 13.46 -5.05 -2.35
N ARG A 102 13.65 -4.03 -1.50
CA ARG A 102 14.95 -3.43 -1.26
C ARG A 102 15.15 -3.20 0.22
N GLU A 103 16.27 -3.69 0.73
CA GLU A 103 16.69 -3.49 2.11
C GLU A 103 17.47 -2.19 2.28
N SER A 104 17.59 -1.76 3.54
CA SER A 104 18.54 -0.72 3.93
C SER A 104 18.41 0.61 3.17
N MET A 105 17.17 1.04 2.87
CA MET A 105 16.90 2.34 2.24
C MET A 105 16.78 3.44 3.31
N ASP A 106 17.40 4.59 3.06
CA ASP A 106 17.18 5.78 3.87
C ASP A 106 15.71 6.24 3.75
N ARG A 107 15.00 6.35 4.87
CA ARG A 107 13.58 6.71 4.92
C ARG A 107 13.31 8.06 4.27
N THR A 108 14.21 9.03 4.41
CA THR A 108 14.04 10.37 3.82
C THR A 108 14.12 10.30 2.31
N VAL A 109 15.05 9.50 1.77
CA VAL A 109 15.16 9.24 0.33
C VAL A 109 13.92 8.53 -0.20
N LEU A 110 13.41 7.53 0.53
CA LEU A 110 12.16 6.87 0.20
C LEU A 110 11.00 7.87 0.11
N GLN A 111 10.76 8.63 1.20
CA GLN A 111 9.68 9.61 1.27
C GLN A 111 9.79 10.67 0.17
N SER A 112 11.00 11.19 -0.07
CA SER A 112 11.26 12.14 -1.16
C SER A 112 10.98 11.54 -2.53
N THR A 113 11.24 10.23 -2.73
CA THR A 113 10.99 9.57 -4.01
C THR A 113 9.49 9.38 -4.22
N ILE A 114 8.77 8.82 -3.25
CA ILE A 114 7.34 8.52 -3.39
C ILE A 114 6.46 9.76 -3.45
N LEU A 115 6.94 10.92 -2.97
CA LEU A 115 6.28 12.22 -3.16
C LEU A 115 6.06 12.54 -4.65
N ASP A 116 7.00 12.19 -5.52
CA ASP A 116 6.86 12.38 -6.97
C ASP A 116 5.85 11.40 -7.60
N PHE A 117 5.38 10.40 -6.84
CA PHE A 117 4.47 9.33 -7.27
C PHE A 117 3.19 9.27 -6.43
N GLU A 118 2.83 10.36 -5.73
CA GLU A 118 1.60 10.44 -4.92
C GLU A 118 0.36 10.02 -5.73
N ASP A 119 0.22 10.54 -6.95
CA ASP A 119 -0.93 10.22 -7.81
C ASP A 119 -1.00 8.73 -8.17
N LEU A 120 0.15 8.07 -8.37
CA LEU A 120 0.22 6.62 -8.60
C LEU A 120 -0.26 5.87 -7.36
N LEU A 121 0.30 6.19 -6.18
CA LEU A 121 -0.04 5.49 -4.93
C LEU A 121 -1.53 5.67 -4.58
N LEU A 122 -2.09 6.86 -4.77
CA LEU A 122 -3.49 7.14 -4.46
C LEU A 122 -4.45 6.50 -5.46
N ASN A 123 -4.17 6.58 -6.76
CA ASN A 123 -5.19 6.37 -7.79
C ASN A 123 -5.01 5.10 -8.62
N ASP A 124 -3.90 4.36 -8.45
CA ASP A 124 -3.75 3.05 -9.08
C ASP A 124 -4.30 1.92 -8.20
N GLY A 125 -5.46 1.36 -8.53
CA GLY A 125 -6.07 0.24 -7.80
C GLY A 125 -5.33 -1.09 -7.93
N SER A 126 -4.27 -1.14 -8.73
CA SER A 126 -3.47 -2.36 -8.89
C SER A 126 -2.18 -2.35 -8.10
N MET A 127 -1.80 -1.24 -7.45
CA MET A 127 -0.53 -1.07 -6.77
C MET A 127 -0.69 -0.83 -5.28
N GLY A 128 0.26 -1.36 -4.53
CA GLY A 128 0.55 -0.89 -3.18
C GLY A 128 2.04 -1.04 -2.83
N MET A 129 2.35 -0.64 -1.60
CA MET A 129 3.70 -0.58 -1.06
C MET A 129 3.71 -0.93 0.42
N SER A 130 4.73 -1.65 0.85
CA SER A 130 5.05 -1.89 2.26
C SER A 130 6.35 -1.23 2.64
N VAL A 131 6.38 -0.59 3.80
CA VAL A 131 7.59 -0.12 4.48
C VAL A 131 7.80 -0.98 5.71
N LEU A 132 8.92 -1.68 5.75
CA LEU A 132 9.26 -2.63 6.80
C LEU A 132 10.36 -2.05 7.69
N HIS A 133 10.22 -2.28 8.98
CA HIS A 133 11.25 -1.93 9.95
C HIS A 133 12.44 -2.91 9.83
N ASP A 134 13.68 -2.39 9.85
CA ASP A 134 14.88 -3.18 9.54
C ASP A 134 15.22 -4.23 10.63
N SER A 135 14.95 -3.91 11.90
CA SER A 135 15.25 -4.79 13.06
C SER A 135 14.03 -5.33 13.80
N LEU A 136 12.82 -4.86 13.49
CA LEU A 136 11.58 -5.26 14.17
C LEU A 136 10.62 -5.89 13.17
N CYS A 137 9.77 -6.80 13.65
CA CYS A 137 8.65 -7.32 12.86
C CYS A 137 7.51 -6.29 12.80
N GLU A 138 7.78 -5.13 12.21
CA GLU A 138 6.81 -4.07 11.99
C GLU A 138 6.76 -3.69 10.51
N GLU A 139 5.55 -3.46 10.03
CA GLU A 139 5.28 -3.17 8.62
C GLU A 139 4.12 -2.19 8.51
N ILE A 140 4.26 -1.17 7.67
CA ILE A 140 3.18 -0.27 7.27
C ILE A 140 2.92 -0.52 5.79
N GLN A 141 1.71 -0.93 5.45
CA GLN A 141 1.29 -1.14 4.07
C GLN A 141 0.38 0.00 3.64
N PHE A 142 0.74 0.63 2.54
CA PHE A 142 -0.19 1.32 1.66
C PHE A 142 -0.75 0.27 0.72
N ASP A 143 -1.88 -0.31 1.09
CA ASP A 143 -2.44 -1.47 0.41
C ASP A 143 -3.18 -1.09 -0.89
N GLU A 144 -3.32 -2.04 -1.82
CA GLU A 144 -4.05 -1.83 -3.07
C GLU A 144 -5.47 -1.32 -2.82
N HIS A 145 -6.07 -1.70 -1.68
CA HIS A 145 -7.39 -1.27 -1.22
C HIS A 145 -7.47 0.20 -0.78
N LYS A 146 -6.35 0.95 -0.87
CA LYS A 146 -6.20 2.33 -0.40
C LYS A 146 -6.52 2.46 1.08
N LEU A 147 -6.12 1.42 1.81
CA LEU A 147 -6.12 1.34 3.25
C LEU A 147 -4.68 1.37 3.75
N LEU A 148 -4.51 1.84 4.98
CA LEU A 148 -3.24 1.74 5.69
C LEU A 148 -3.32 0.60 6.68
N ILE A 149 -2.47 -0.40 6.51
CA ILE A 149 -2.41 -1.59 7.36
C ILE A 149 -1.10 -1.55 8.14
N ILE A 150 -1.19 -1.45 9.46
CA ILE A 150 -0.01 -1.36 10.33
C ILE A 150 0.11 -2.61 11.18
N PHE A 151 1.15 -3.38 10.95
CA PHE A 151 1.55 -4.54 11.75
C PHE A 151 2.56 -4.07 12.79
N SER A 152 2.20 -4.09 14.07
CA SER A 152 3.15 -3.68 15.11
C SER A 152 2.70 -4.09 16.52
N ASN A 153 3.67 -4.50 17.35
CA ASN A 153 3.47 -4.68 18.79
C ASN A 153 3.45 -3.35 19.58
N ARG A 154 3.76 -2.23 18.93
CA ARG A 154 3.84 -0.87 19.49
C ARG A 154 2.72 0.03 18.95
N GLN A 155 1.50 -0.50 18.82
CA GLN A 155 0.34 0.18 18.20
C GLN A 155 0.12 1.62 18.66
N ARG A 156 0.38 1.92 19.94
CA ARG A 156 0.20 3.27 20.50
C ARG A 156 0.96 4.36 19.74
N LEU A 157 2.14 4.07 19.19
CA LEU A 157 2.91 5.04 18.39
C LEU A 157 2.12 5.47 17.15
N PHE A 158 1.53 4.50 16.46
CA PHE A 158 0.77 4.71 15.22
C PHE A 158 -0.64 5.27 15.49
N GLU A 159 -1.28 4.85 16.60
CA GLU A 159 -2.54 5.46 17.04
C GLU A 159 -2.39 6.96 17.31
N ASP A 160 -1.26 7.39 17.86
CA ASP A 160 -1.03 8.80 18.15
C ASP A 160 -0.87 9.63 16.87
N VAL A 161 -0.30 9.05 15.80
CA VAL A 161 -0.30 9.65 14.44
C VAL A 161 -1.73 9.69 13.88
N LEU A 162 -2.48 8.59 13.94
CA LEU A 162 -3.87 8.53 13.48
C LEU A 162 -4.75 9.60 14.17
N LYS A 163 -4.56 9.82 15.48
CA LYS A 163 -5.25 10.87 16.24
C LYS A 163 -4.88 12.28 15.77
N GLN A 164 -3.61 12.52 15.43
CA GLN A 164 -3.16 13.82 14.90
C GLN A 164 -3.82 14.15 13.54
N HIS A 165 -4.05 13.12 12.72
CA HIS A 165 -4.79 13.21 11.45
C HIS A 165 -6.33 13.20 11.62
N HIS A 166 -6.82 13.18 12.86
CA HIS A 166 -8.23 13.12 13.22
C HIS A 166 -8.95 11.85 12.70
N ILE A 167 -8.21 10.74 12.57
CA ILE A 167 -8.78 9.45 12.19
C ILE A 167 -9.36 8.76 13.45
N PRO A 168 -10.69 8.65 13.59
CA PRO A 168 -11.29 8.14 14.82
C PRO A 168 -11.09 6.62 14.95
N CYS A 169 -10.92 6.16 16.20
CA CYS A 169 -11.00 4.75 16.51
C CYS A 169 -12.46 4.30 16.49
N ASN A 170 -12.81 3.34 15.64
CA ASN A 170 -14.12 2.73 15.59
C ASN A 170 -13.96 1.22 15.32
N GLN A 171 -14.16 0.39 16.34
CA GLN A 171 -14.01 -1.07 16.20
C GLN A 171 -15.04 -1.69 15.25
N ASP A 172 -16.20 -1.05 15.08
CA ASP A 172 -17.30 -1.54 14.26
C ASP A 172 -17.29 -0.93 12.84
N ILE A 173 -16.22 -0.20 12.48
CA ILE A 173 -16.10 0.38 11.13
C ILE A 173 -16.08 -0.72 10.08
N GLN A 174 -16.85 -0.53 9.00
CA GLN A 174 -16.76 -1.37 7.82
C GLN A 174 -15.79 -0.73 6.82
N LEU A 175 -14.76 -1.47 6.45
CA LEU A 175 -13.75 -1.06 5.49
C LEU A 175 -14.11 -1.59 4.10
N VAL A 176 -13.48 -1.03 3.07
CA VAL A 176 -13.76 -1.43 1.68
C VAL A 176 -13.46 -2.92 1.42
N ILE A 177 -12.47 -3.47 2.12
CA ILE A 177 -12.12 -4.89 2.10
C ILE A 177 -13.20 -5.82 2.67
N ASP A 178 -14.13 -5.31 3.49
CA ASP A 178 -15.20 -6.12 4.09
C ASP A 178 -16.37 -6.36 3.13
N ALA A 179 -16.37 -5.72 1.96
CA ALA A 179 -17.37 -5.87 0.93
C ALA A 179 -16.74 -6.15 -0.44
N LYS A 180 -17.56 -6.59 -1.39
CA LYS A 180 -17.13 -6.61 -2.79
C LYS A 180 -16.79 -5.20 -3.24
N HIS A 181 -15.77 -5.08 -4.07
CA HIS A 181 -15.31 -3.82 -4.63
C HIS A 181 -14.65 -4.07 -5.98
N ILE A 182 -14.37 -3.01 -6.72
CA ILE A 182 -13.73 -3.04 -8.03
C ILE A 182 -12.49 -2.15 -7.95
N HIS A 183 -11.39 -2.62 -8.51
CA HIS A 183 -10.17 -1.85 -8.71
C HIS A 183 -10.18 -1.19 -10.09
N SER A 184 -9.61 0.00 -10.18
CA SER A 184 -9.46 0.77 -11.41
C SER A 184 -7.99 1.13 -11.58
N SER A 185 -7.49 0.98 -12.79
CA SER A 185 -6.12 1.29 -13.15
C SER A 185 -6.00 1.65 -14.63
N THR A 186 -4.84 2.14 -15.05
CA THR A 186 -4.56 2.56 -16.43
C THR A 186 -3.14 2.14 -16.85
N ASP A 187 -2.90 2.03 -18.16
CA ASP A 187 -1.56 1.76 -18.71
C ASP A 187 -0.54 2.84 -18.30
N ALA A 188 -0.99 4.09 -18.15
CA ALA A 188 -0.13 5.19 -17.67
C ALA A 188 0.36 4.95 -16.23
N PHE A 189 -0.45 4.34 -15.36
CA PHE A 189 -0.01 3.95 -14.02
C PHE A 189 0.96 2.78 -14.06
N ALA A 190 0.78 1.81 -14.97
CA ALA A 190 1.76 0.75 -15.17
C ALA A 190 3.14 1.30 -15.59
N GLU A 191 3.16 2.29 -16.49
CA GLU A 191 4.42 2.97 -16.87
C GLU A 191 5.05 3.74 -15.70
N GLN A 192 4.25 4.45 -14.90
CA GLN A 192 4.75 5.13 -13.70
C GLN A 192 5.27 4.15 -12.64
N PHE A 193 4.63 2.99 -12.49
CA PHE A 193 5.10 1.94 -11.59
C PHE A 193 6.47 1.42 -12.01
N ALA A 194 6.70 1.18 -13.30
CA ALA A 194 8.01 0.81 -13.82
C ALA A 194 9.07 1.89 -13.52
N GLN A 195 8.71 3.17 -13.66
CA GLN A 195 9.62 4.27 -13.31
C GLN A 195 9.91 4.30 -11.81
N LEU A 196 8.91 4.04 -10.95
CA LEU A 196 9.10 3.97 -9.51
C LEU A 196 10.05 2.84 -9.13
N LEU A 197 9.92 1.65 -9.75
CA LEU A 197 10.87 0.55 -9.56
C LEU A 197 12.30 1.01 -9.85
N THR A 198 12.54 1.64 -11.01
CA THR A 198 13.87 2.17 -11.35
C THR A 198 14.37 3.22 -10.37
N ARG A 199 13.51 4.16 -9.94
CA ARG A 199 13.89 5.20 -8.97
C ARG A 199 14.25 4.64 -7.61
N LEU A 200 13.57 3.57 -7.19
CA LEU A 200 13.85 2.85 -5.96
C LEU A 200 14.95 1.80 -6.13
N GLY A 201 15.53 1.63 -7.32
CA GLY A 201 16.57 0.62 -7.58
C GLY A 201 16.07 -0.81 -7.38
N LEU A 202 14.80 -1.05 -7.74
CA LEU A 202 14.09 -2.33 -7.70
C LEU A 202 13.97 -2.97 -9.09
N ASP A 203 14.32 -2.26 -10.15
CA ASP A 203 14.39 -2.81 -11.49
C ASP A 203 15.63 -3.71 -11.59
N GLY A 204 15.44 -5.02 -11.41
CA GLY A 204 16.53 -6.00 -11.42
C GLY A 204 17.44 -5.89 -12.64
N PHE A 205 18.53 -5.15 -12.47
CA PHE A 205 19.75 -5.21 -13.26
C PHE A 205 20.87 -5.68 -12.34
N ASP A 206 20.87 -6.96 -12.00
CA ASP A 206 22.12 -7.65 -11.69
C ASP A 206 22.90 -7.81 -13.00
N SER A 207 23.69 -6.79 -13.35
CA SER A 207 24.73 -6.91 -14.37
C SER A 207 26.04 -7.43 -13.77
N ASP A 208 25.99 -8.44 -12.89
CA ASP A 208 27.17 -9.03 -12.25
C ASP A 208 27.15 -10.58 -12.32
N SER A 209 26.82 -11.11 -13.51
CA SER A 209 27.21 -12.49 -13.88
C SER A 209 28.21 -12.55 -15.04
N ASP A 210 28.79 -11.42 -15.45
CA ASP A 210 29.90 -11.36 -16.42
C ASP A 210 31.10 -10.67 -15.76
N ASN A 211 31.85 -11.40 -14.91
CA ASN A 211 33.29 -11.25 -14.69
C ASN A 211 33.77 -12.04 -13.45
N LEU A 212 33.93 -13.35 -13.58
CA LEU A 212 34.89 -14.10 -12.76
C LEU A 212 35.74 -15.01 -13.67
N HIS A 213 36.82 -14.40 -14.16
CA HIS A 213 38.13 -14.99 -14.46
C HIS A 213 38.20 -16.24 -15.33
N GLU A 214 38.17 -16.05 -16.65
CA GLU A 214 39.13 -16.72 -17.52
C GLU A 214 40.34 -15.82 -17.69
N ASP A 215 41.37 -16.04 -16.87
CA ASP A 215 42.76 -15.80 -17.26
C ASP A 215 43.69 -16.53 -16.27
N SER A 216 44.21 -17.69 -16.70
CA SER A 216 45.66 -17.93 -16.81
C SER A 216 45.97 -19.42 -16.93
N ILE A 217 46.15 -19.86 -18.18
CA ILE A 217 47.31 -20.63 -18.68
C ILE A 217 48.00 -21.59 -17.69
N ALA A 218 47.85 -22.89 -17.94
CA ALA A 218 48.97 -23.84 -18.17
C ALA A 218 48.45 -25.11 -18.86
#